data_AF-A0A2E0H1T5-F1
#
_entry.id   AF-A0A2E0H1T5-F1
#
_cell.length_a   1.000
_cell.length_b   1.000
_cell.length_c   1.000
_cell.angle_alpha   90.00
_cell.angle_beta   90.00
_cell.angle_gamma   90.00
#
_symmetry.space_group_name_H-M   'P 1'
#
loop_
_entity.id
_entity.type
_entity.pdbx_description
1 polymer ?
#
loop_
_entity_poly.entity_id
_entity_poly.type
_entity_poly.pdbx_seq_one_letter_code
_entity_poly.pdbx_strand_id
1 'polypeptide(L)'
;MKNQERSVSVSPSSAKIGEEVTVSIGQLFPNTLFLIGFGALGGNQEILSEITTNSDGELEGTVTVPIWATSDLANFFFVASGDGLQQPIAYSEEFEIIDSQL
;
A
#
# COMPACT_ATOMS: atom_id res chain seq x y z
N MET A 1 23.32 -14.79 0.69
CA MET A 1 22.36 -13.94 1.44
C MET A 1 21.12 -13.89 0.58
N LYS A 2 19.96 -14.38 1.05
CA LYS A 2 18.71 -14.21 0.30
C LYS A 2 18.37 -12.72 0.36
N ASN A 3 18.26 -12.05 -0.80
CA ASN A 3 17.56 -10.77 -0.86
C ASN A 3 16.14 -11.06 -0.38
N GLN A 4 15.84 -10.76 0.88
CA GLN A 4 14.45 -10.59 1.27
C GLN A 4 14.03 -9.28 0.62
N GLU A 5 13.37 -9.39 -0.53
CA GLU A 5 12.68 -8.24 -1.12
C GLU A 5 11.71 -7.71 -0.06
N ARG A 6 11.83 -6.42 0.26
CA ARG A 6 10.87 -5.77 1.17
C ARG A 6 9.52 -5.77 0.45
N SER A 7 8.63 -6.67 0.86
CA SER A 7 7.29 -6.78 0.32
C SER A 7 6.30 -6.10 1.26
N VAL A 8 5.36 -5.34 0.69
CA VAL A 8 4.24 -4.76 1.44
C VAL A 8 3.21 -5.87 1.69
N SER A 9 2.87 -6.09 2.96
CA SER A 9 1.80 -7.02 3.35
C SER A 9 0.49 -6.27 3.43
N VAL A 10 -0.59 -6.88 2.93
CA VAL A 10 -1.94 -6.30 2.93
C VAL A 10 -2.93 -7.34 3.45
N SER A 11 -3.82 -6.93 4.35
CA SER A 11 -4.85 -7.80 4.93
C SER A 11 -6.17 -7.05 5.09
N PRO A 12 -7.30 -7.57 4.55
CA PRO A 12 -7.37 -8.72 3.63
C PRO A 12 -6.62 -8.46 2.31
N SER A 13 -6.33 -9.50 1.52
CA SER A 13 -5.69 -9.35 0.19
C SER A 13 -6.67 -8.95 -0.92
N SER A 14 -7.94 -8.80 -0.58
CA SER A 14 -9.02 -8.45 -1.48
C SER A 14 -10.08 -7.65 -0.71
N ALA A 15 -10.66 -6.61 -1.30
CA ALA A 15 -11.77 -5.86 -0.70
C ALA A 15 -12.58 -5.12 -1.76
N LYS A 16 -13.73 -4.59 -1.36
CA LYS A 16 -14.52 -3.66 -2.19
C LYS A 16 -13.96 -2.24 -2.11
N ILE A 17 -14.30 -1.42 -3.08
CA ILE A 17 -14.08 0.03 -2.97
C ILE A 17 -14.72 0.58 -1.69
N GLY A 18 -14.02 1.48 -1.00
CA GLY A 18 -14.49 2.06 0.26
C GLY A 18 -14.33 1.17 1.50
N GLU A 19 -13.90 -0.09 1.37
CA GLU A 19 -13.58 -0.93 2.53
C GLU A 19 -12.17 -0.63 3.07
N GLU A 20 -11.96 -0.88 4.35
CA GLU A 20 -10.67 -0.70 5.02
C GLU A 20 -9.78 -1.93 4.88
N VAL A 21 -8.48 -1.70 4.71
CA VAL A 21 -7.45 -2.72 4.71
C VAL A 21 -6.27 -2.29 5.57
N THR A 22 -5.60 -3.25 6.20
CA THR A 22 -4.35 -3.03 6.92
C THR A 22 -3.18 -3.28 5.98
N VAL A 23 -2.29 -2.29 5.90
CA VAL A 23 -1.04 -2.33 5.13
C VAL A 23 0.12 -2.31 6.11
N SER A 24 1.07 -3.24 5.96
CA SER A 24 2.24 -3.30 6.82
C SER A 24 3.53 -3.64 6.07
N ILE A 25 4.65 -3.14 6.60
CA ILE A 25 6.00 -3.42 6.11
C ILE A 25 7.01 -3.21 7.24
N GLY A 26 8.07 -4.02 7.25
CA GLY A 26 9.18 -3.88 8.20
C GLY A 26 10.49 -3.50 7.51
N GLN A 27 11.56 -3.40 8.30
CA GLN A 27 12.92 -3.11 7.82
C GLN A 27 13.04 -1.75 7.11
N LEU A 28 12.24 -0.77 7.52
CA LEU A 28 12.37 0.63 7.14
C LEU A 28 13.31 1.38 8.10
N PHE A 29 13.61 2.64 7.79
CA PHE A 29 14.32 3.51 8.73
C PHE A 29 13.40 3.84 9.91
N PRO A 30 13.83 3.66 11.17
CA PRO A 30 12.99 3.92 12.34
C PRO A 30 12.69 5.41 12.50
N ASN A 31 11.57 5.73 13.15
CA ASN A 31 11.11 7.11 13.40
C ASN A 31 11.14 8.01 12.15
N THR A 32 10.90 7.44 10.96
CA THR A 32 10.97 8.15 9.68
C THR A 32 9.60 8.18 9.02
N LEU A 33 9.28 9.29 8.34
CA LEU A 33 8.03 9.47 7.62
C LEU A 33 8.04 8.66 6.31
N PHE A 34 6.99 7.88 6.11
CA PHE A 34 6.67 7.16 4.89
C PHE A 34 5.21 7.41 4.50
N LEU A 35 4.89 7.04 3.26
CA LEU A 35 3.57 7.20 2.68
C LEU A 35 3.02 5.84 2.29
N ILE A 36 1.76 5.58 2.60
CA ILE A 36 1.01 4.45 2.06
C ILE A 36 0.21 4.98 0.87
N GLY A 37 0.33 4.33 -0.27
CA GLY A 37 -0.47 4.66 -1.44
C GLY A 37 -1.03 3.44 -2.14
N PHE A 38 -1.89 3.71 -3.11
CA PHE A 38 -2.57 2.72 -3.93
C PHE A 38 -2.51 3.12 -5.39
N GLY A 39 -2.29 2.15 -6.27
CA GLY A 39 -2.14 2.40 -7.71
C GLY A 39 -2.66 1.25 -8.56
N ALA A 40 -3.15 1.58 -9.75
CA ALA A 40 -3.49 0.62 -10.78
C ALA A 40 -2.49 0.71 -11.95
N LEU A 41 -2.02 -0.44 -12.46
CA LEU A 41 -1.13 -0.44 -13.63
C LEU A 41 -1.83 0.13 -14.85
N GLY A 42 -1.27 1.21 -15.40
CA GLY A 42 -1.88 1.95 -16.52
C GLY A 42 -3.06 2.85 -16.12
N GLY A 43 -3.32 3.00 -14.81
CA GLY A 43 -4.41 3.80 -14.26
C GLY A 43 -3.92 4.90 -13.30
N ASN A 44 -4.77 5.20 -12.31
CA ASN A 44 -4.52 6.23 -11.32
C ASN A 44 -3.59 5.74 -10.20
N GLN A 45 -2.97 6.69 -9.50
CA GLN A 45 -2.20 6.47 -8.29
C GLN A 45 -2.57 7.55 -7.27
N GLU A 46 -2.66 7.17 -6.00
CA GLU A 46 -3.06 8.06 -4.90
C GLU A 46 -2.26 7.75 -3.64
N ILE A 47 -1.89 8.80 -2.89
CA ILE A 47 -1.36 8.66 -1.52
C ILE A 47 -2.55 8.68 -0.57
N LEU A 48 -2.69 7.61 0.22
CA LEU A 48 -3.82 7.39 1.11
C LEU A 48 -3.51 7.80 2.55
N SER A 49 -2.26 7.68 2.97
CA SER A 49 -1.87 7.99 4.34
C SER A 49 -0.39 8.37 4.46
N GLU A 50 -0.11 9.20 5.46
CA GLU A 50 1.23 9.54 5.92
C GLU A 50 1.45 8.88 7.28
N ILE A 51 2.55 8.13 7.44
CA ILE A 51 2.80 7.37 8.65
C ILE A 51 4.28 7.40 9.01
N THR A 52 4.56 7.62 10.29
CA THR A 52 5.92 7.52 10.84
C THR A 52 6.13 6.12 11.39
N THR A 53 7.17 5.43 10.93
CA THR A 53 7.55 4.10 11.43
C THR A 53 7.87 4.14 12.92
N ASN A 54 7.67 3.02 13.62
CA ASN A 54 8.08 2.88 15.01
C ASN A 54 9.62 2.85 15.19
N SER A 55 10.08 2.63 16.43
CA SER A 55 11.51 2.54 16.77
C SER A 55 12.24 1.35 16.14
N ASP A 56 11.49 0.33 15.69
CA ASP A 56 12.02 -0.88 15.08
C ASP A 56 12.02 -0.81 13.53
N GLY A 57 11.54 0.31 12.96
CA GLY A 57 11.45 0.48 11.51
C GLY A 57 10.27 -0.28 10.90
N GLU A 58 9.20 -0.47 11.67
CA GLU A 58 7.95 -1.07 11.22
C GLU A 58 6.89 -0.01 10.97
N LEU A 59 6.09 -0.25 9.95
CA LEU A 59 4.94 0.53 9.54
C LEU A 59 3.74 -0.40 9.49
N GLU A 60 2.66 -0.01 10.15
CA GLU A 60 1.34 -0.64 10.03
C GLU A 60 0.28 0.47 10.01
N GLY A 61 -0.56 0.50 9.00
CA GLY A 61 -1.62 1.50 8.85
C GLY A 61 -2.88 0.92 8.24
N THR A 62 -4.03 1.43 8.67
CA THR A 62 -5.33 1.13 8.06
C THR A 62 -5.66 2.22 7.04
N VAL A 63 -6.00 1.83 5.82
CA VAL A 63 -6.36 2.72 4.72
C VAL A 63 -7.62 2.22 4.03
N THR A 64 -8.33 3.12 3.36
CA THR A 64 -9.54 2.79 2.59
C THR A 64 -9.20 2.53 1.13
N VAL A 65 -9.76 1.48 0.54
CA VAL A 65 -9.63 1.21 -0.91
C VAL A 65 -10.26 2.36 -1.70
N PRO A 66 -9.54 2.99 -2.63
CA PRO A 66 -10.06 4.15 -3.37
C PRO A 66 -11.31 3.85 -4.20
N ILE A 67 -12.21 4.84 -4.31
CA ILE A 67 -13.47 4.70 -5.05
C ILE A 67 -13.29 4.51 -6.56
N TRP A 68 -12.13 4.87 -7.09
CA TRP A 68 -11.80 4.73 -8.51
C TRP A 68 -11.20 3.35 -8.84
N ALA A 69 -10.85 2.55 -7.82
CA ALA A 69 -10.27 1.23 -8.03
C ALA A 69 -11.27 0.31 -8.74
N THR A 70 -10.76 -0.59 -9.56
CA THR A 70 -11.56 -1.48 -10.41
C THR A 70 -10.85 -2.81 -10.59
N SER A 71 -11.61 -3.89 -10.75
CA SER A 71 -11.11 -5.22 -11.06
C SER A 71 -10.53 -5.34 -12.48
N ASP A 72 -10.82 -4.38 -13.37
CA ASP A 72 -10.34 -4.38 -14.76
C ASP A 72 -8.84 -4.10 -14.89
N LEU A 73 -8.20 -3.60 -13.83
CA LEU A 73 -6.77 -3.29 -13.77
C LEU A 73 -6.10 -4.06 -12.64
N ALA A 74 -4.81 -4.34 -12.79
CA ALA A 74 -4.00 -4.87 -11.71
C ALA A 74 -3.72 -3.76 -10.68
N ASN A 75 -4.16 -3.96 -9.44
CA ASN A 75 -4.06 -2.97 -8.37
C ASN A 75 -3.02 -3.37 -7.33
N PHE A 76 -2.36 -2.39 -6.73
CA PHE A 76 -1.29 -2.62 -5.75
C PHE A 76 -1.32 -1.55 -4.66
N PHE A 77 -1.06 -1.97 -3.42
CA PHE A 77 -0.59 -1.04 -2.39
C PHE A 77 0.91 -0.84 -2.55
N PHE A 78 1.37 0.36 -2.24
CA PHE A 78 2.80 0.67 -2.23
C PHE A 78 3.16 1.52 -1.02
N VAL A 79 4.44 1.47 -0.66
CA VAL A 79 5.04 2.35 0.33
C VAL A 79 6.06 3.23 -0.37
N ALA A 80 6.02 4.53 -0.09
CA ALA A 80 6.92 5.54 -0.66
C ALA A 80 7.60 6.37 0.44
N SER A 81 8.74 6.99 0.11
CA SER A 81 9.43 7.92 1.01
C SER A 81 8.61 9.19 1.26
N GLY A 82 8.62 9.69 2.50
CA GLY A 82 8.04 10.98 2.88
C GLY A 82 8.89 12.20 2.51
N ASP A 83 9.80 12.08 1.54
CA ASP A 83 10.73 13.15 1.12
C ASP A 83 10.14 14.11 0.09
N GLY A 84 8.85 13.95 -0.24
CA GLY A 84 8.14 14.76 -1.22
C GLY A 84 8.32 14.30 -2.67
N LEU A 85 9.19 13.34 -2.95
CA LEU A 85 9.31 12.73 -4.28
C LEU A 85 8.23 11.66 -4.52
N GLN A 86 7.67 11.11 -3.44
CA GLN A 86 6.61 10.10 -3.45
C GLN A 86 6.93 8.88 -4.34
N GLN A 87 8.21 8.56 -4.49
CA GLN A 87 8.65 7.41 -5.27
C GLN A 87 8.41 6.12 -4.47
N PRO A 88 7.68 5.13 -5.03
CA PRO A 88 7.51 3.85 -4.38
C PRO A 88 8.85 3.13 -4.15
N ILE A 89 9.03 2.60 -2.96
CA ILE A 89 10.21 1.81 -2.56
C ILE A 89 9.90 0.32 -2.38
N ALA A 90 8.61 -0.01 -2.28
CA ALA A 90 8.08 -1.36 -2.15
C ALA A 90 6.63 -1.40 -2.61
N TYR A 91 6.20 -2.55 -3.10
CA TYR A 91 4.83 -2.84 -3.53
C TYR A 91 4.33 -4.09 -2.82
N SER A 92 3.01 -4.23 -2.75
CA SER A 92 2.36 -5.48 -2.38
C SER A 92 2.36 -6.45 -3.56
N GLU A 93 1.90 -7.67 -3.30
CA GLU A 93 1.33 -8.49 -4.36
C GLU A 93 0.08 -7.79 -4.96
N GLU A 94 -0.41 -8.29 -6.09
CA GLU A 94 -1.64 -7.79 -6.70
C GLU A 94 -2.81 -7.89 -5.71
N PHE A 95 -3.52 -6.78 -5.54
CA PHE A 95 -4.66 -6.63 -4.66
C PHE A 95 -5.95 -6.77 -5.46
N GLU A 96 -6.82 -7.69 -5.05
CA GLU A 96 -8.05 -7.99 -5.78
C GLU A 96 -9.19 -7.04 -5.37
N ILE A 97 -9.75 -6.33 -6.35
CA ILE A 97 -10.97 -5.55 -6.16
C ILE A 97 -12.17 -6.46 -6.35
N ILE A 98 -12.98 -6.59 -5.31
CA ILE A 98 -14.21 -7.39 -5.36
C ILE A 98 -15.31 -6.50 -5.93
N ASP A 99 -15.69 -6.73 -7.19
CA ASP A 99 -16.90 -6.13 -7.73
C ASP A 99 -18.12 -6.75 -7.06
N SER A 100 -18.94 -5.93 -6.41
CA SER A 100 -20.28 -6.36 -6.05
C SER A 100 -21.08 -6.54 -7.34
N GLN A 101 -21.22 -7.77 -7.81
CA GLN A 101 -22.24 -8.14 -8.79
C GLN A 101 -23.60 -7.68 -8.22
N LEU A 102 -24.25 -6.74 -8.90
CA LEU A 102 -25.63 -6.32 -8.64
C LEU A 102 -26.61 -7.44 -8.99
#